data_AF-A0A7A6ZZZ4-F1
#
_entry.id   AF-A0A7A6ZZZ4-F1
#
_cell.length_a   1.000
_cell.length_b   1.000
_cell.length_c   1.000
_cell.angle_alpha   90.00
_cell.angle_beta   90.00
_cell.angle_gamma   90.00
#
_symmetry.space_group_name_H-M   'P 1'
#
loop_
_entity.id
_entity.type
_entity.pdbx_description
1 polymer ?
#
loop_
_entity_poly.entity_id
_entity_poly.type
_entity_poly.pdbx_seq_one_letter_code
_entity_poly.pdbx_strand_id
1 'polypeptide(L)'
;MRVLYTCKQVKSRDYIMSGFKFSKICKAVCLYAAVSMPAFSAGDGITVTTNDKGTNIAIGDKTDSRKMNGNNSISIGKSSSIGYGNNSIAVGTSSYVTSNDAIAIGTNSLAKASGTIVIGKNAKSGGGKGVVIGENASQGDWRKHFPTESTASVSSTVAVGDNSSAAGVASVAVGSGASATREGYGTALGDDAAARGKSSTAVGAQATSVSWGSVALGLDSVSDRVAGVSAYMPDTRSNNAEEVVISRMDEAQRNRLAEIDKQIAHYKEIVDPLADAYFSLKNDVDQRYRELNDSKFDGQDYAKKKAEIDKYRTDNKLVDKSKAYYGSNEYAALNKLQAERSEMFSAYVSTHGAVSVGNGKSITRQITSVAAGSEDTDAVNVAQLRDLQTVTEKADAEFDKRITNNTSAITKSLQVVNSNKEEISNINKTTKILDERVTANTQTAEEHKLLISENSKQISTNTLGIRENTQRIRDEGQARIRGDRETLRAATGYTDMRVNGLERNTNKRFAQLKEDIDKNRKRADAGIAGAMAMTGIPSVPGKKVSFGMAMAGYRSEGAVAAGFHFNTSENSAVKVNAAWDSESGVGVSAGMALGW
;
A
#
# COMPACT_ATOMS: atom_id res chain seq x y z
N MET A 1 -46.54 -23.94 93.49
CA MET A 1 -46.88 -23.45 94.85
C MET A 1 -48.25 -24.03 95.22
N ARG A 2 -48.42 -24.43 96.49
CA ARG A 2 -49.41 -25.37 97.05
C ARG A 2 -50.88 -25.23 96.61
N VAL A 3 -51.48 -26.41 96.44
CA VAL A 3 -52.92 -26.75 96.50
C VAL A 3 -53.50 -26.49 97.90
N LEU A 4 -54.74 -25.97 97.95
CA LEU A 4 -55.80 -26.12 98.97
C LEU A 4 -57.01 -25.33 98.41
N TYR A 5 -58.24 -25.87 98.31
CA TYR A 5 -59.21 -25.93 99.41
C TYR A 5 -60.40 -26.88 99.11
N THR A 6 -60.61 -27.80 100.06
CA THR A 6 -61.86 -28.22 100.73
C THR A 6 -63.14 -28.54 99.95
N CYS A 7 -63.49 -29.83 100.00
CA CYS A 7 -64.81 -30.42 99.80
C CYS A 7 -65.72 -30.15 101.02
N LYS A 8 -66.98 -29.75 100.80
CA LYS A 8 -68.02 -29.63 101.84
C LYS A 8 -69.11 -30.66 101.57
N GLN A 9 -69.21 -31.64 102.48
CA GLN A 9 -70.26 -32.64 102.51
C GLN A 9 -71.62 -32.02 102.84
N VAL A 10 -72.68 -32.47 102.15
CA VAL A 10 -74.07 -32.35 102.61
C VAL A 10 -74.64 -33.75 102.74
N LYS A 11 -75.14 -34.03 103.94
CA LYS A 11 -75.72 -35.30 104.43
C LYS A 11 -76.99 -35.66 103.68
N SER A 12 -77.12 -36.95 103.38
CA SER A 12 -78.35 -37.64 103.03
C SER A 12 -79.31 -37.71 104.22
N ARG A 13 -80.61 -37.65 103.93
CA ARG A 13 -81.68 -38.04 104.85
C ARG A 13 -82.82 -38.65 104.03
N ASP A 14 -83.04 -39.94 104.25
CA ASP A 14 -84.10 -40.73 103.62
C ASP A 14 -85.49 -40.31 104.11
N TYR A 15 -86.47 -40.33 103.20
CA TYR A 15 -87.86 -40.67 103.51
C TYR A 15 -88.47 -41.43 102.33
N ILE A 16 -88.87 -42.67 102.60
CA ILE A 16 -89.70 -43.52 101.75
C ILE A 16 -91.16 -43.22 102.10
N MET A 17 -92.05 -43.01 101.11
CA MET A 17 -93.32 -43.75 100.97
C MET A 17 -94.23 -43.30 99.81
N SER A 18 -94.65 -44.33 99.05
CA SER A 18 -95.97 -44.64 98.46
C SER A 18 -96.61 -43.74 97.38
N GLY A 19 -97.02 -44.40 96.29
CA GLY A 19 -97.50 -43.82 95.03
C GLY A 19 -98.90 -43.20 95.01
N PHE A 20 -99.23 -42.55 93.88
CA PHE A 20 -100.58 -42.44 93.35
C PHE A 20 -100.55 -42.09 91.84
N LYS A 21 -101.55 -42.60 91.11
CA LYS A 21 -101.72 -42.59 89.65
C LYS A 21 -102.34 -41.28 89.10
N PHE A 22 -102.02 -40.98 87.82
CA PHE A 22 -102.81 -40.33 86.75
C PHE A 22 -103.72 -39.12 87.07
N SER A 23 -103.51 -37.99 86.38
CA SER A 23 -104.54 -37.34 85.54
C SER A 23 -103.98 -36.13 84.77
N LYS A 24 -104.43 -35.98 83.52
CA LYS A 24 -104.15 -34.96 82.52
C LYS A 24 -104.73 -33.59 82.87
N ILE A 25 -104.09 -32.50 82.40
CA ILE A 25 -104.62 -31.21 81.86
C ILE A 25 -103.35 -30.41 81.48
N CYS A 26 -103.17 -29.64 80.41
CA CYS A 26 -103.66 -29.54 79.03
C CYS A 26 -102.75 -28.46 78.37
N LYS A 27 -102.33 -28.65 77.11
CA LYS A 27 -101.82 -27.66 76.12
C LYS A 27 -100.53 -26.85 76.40
N ALA A 28 -99.49 -27.11 75.61
CA ALA A 28 -98.80 -26.15 74.72
C ALA A 28 -97.62 -26.89 74.02
N VAL A 29 -97.77 -27.25 72.74
CA VAL A 29 -97.12 -26.61 71.58
C VAL A 29 -95.60 -26.78 71.53
N CYS A 30 -95.13 -27.42 70.45
CA CYS A 30 -93.75 -27.56 70.00
C CYS A 30 -92.84 -26.38 70.37
N LEU A 31 -91.81 -26.65 71.15
CA LEU A 31 -90.49 -26.08 70.93
C LEU A 31 -89.47 -26.99 71.63
N TYR A 32 -88.94 -27.98 70.90
CA TYR A 32 -87.62 -28.51 71.23
C TYR A 32 -86.64 -27.37 70.91
N ALA A 33 -86.51 -26.46 71.87
CA ALA A 33 -85.48 -25.45 71.86
C ALA A 33 -84.15 -26.21 71.89
N ALA A 34 -83.41 -26.10 70.79
CA ALA A 34 -81.98 -26.38 70.78
C ALA A 34 -81.40 -25.73 72.03
N VAL A 35 -80.87 -26.55 72.93
CA VAL A 35 -80.09 -26.08 74.07
C VAL A 35 -78.81 -25.53 73.46
N SER A 36 -78.84 -24.24 73.12
CA SER A 36 -77.67 -23.46 72.79
C SER A 36 -76.70 -23.60 73.95
N MET A 37 -75.52 -24.14 73.67
CA MET A 37 -74.39 -24.12 74.58
C MET A 37 -74.15 -22.69 75.09
N PRO A 38 -73.66 -22.52 76.33
CA PRO A 38 -73.69 -21.24 77.01
C PRO A 38 -72.87 -20.21 76.24
N ALA A 39 -73.56 -19.22 75.68
CA ALA A 39 -72.97 -17.95 75.31
C ALA A 39 -72.59 -17.24 76.61
N PHE A 40 -71.29 -17.23 76.93
CA PHE A 40 -70.75 -16.41 77.99
C PHE A 40 -70.83 -14.94 77.54
N SER A 41 -71.74 -14.16 78.11
CA SER A 41 -71.74 -12.71 77.96
C SER A 41 -72.08 -12.05 79.30
N ALA A 42 -71.13 -11.28 79.84
CA ALA A 42 -71.37 -9.99 80.47
C ALA A 42 -70.04 -9.38 80.93
N GLY A 43 -69.67 -8.25 80.34
CA GLY A 43 -68.47 -7.45 80.63
C GLY A 43 -67.76 -7.12 79.32
N ASP A 44 -67.33 -5.87 79.13
CA ASP A 44 -66.61 -5.34 77.96
C ASP A 44 -65.25 -6.04 77.73
N GLY A 45 -65.30 -7.34 77.45
CA GLY A 45 -64.21 -8.28 77.56
C GLY A 45 -64.30 -9.35 76.49
N ILE A 46 -63.12 -9.77 76.06
CA ILE A 46 -62.87 -10.72 74.97
C ILE A 46 -63.82 -11.93 75.07
N THR A 47 -64.72 -12.09 74.09
CA THR A 47 -65.60 -13.27 73.99
C THR A 47 -64.87 -14.35 73.20
N VAL A 48 -64.83 -15.58 73.72
CA VAL A 48 -64.44 -16.78 72.96
C VAL A 48 -65.72 -17.49 72.55
N THR A 49 -66.00 -17.57 71.26
CA THR A 49 -67.17 -18.26 70.73
C THR A 49 -66.74 -19.32 69.72
N THR A 50 -67.48 -20.43 69.70
CA THR A 50 -67.45 -21.39 68.61
C THR A 50 -68.70 -21.20 67.74
N ASN A 51 -68.64 -21.60 66.47
CA ASN A 51 -69.86 -21.68 65.65
C ASN A 51 -70.77 -22.83 66.14
N ASP A 52 -72.00 -22.91 65.62
CA ASP A 52 -72.99 -23.94 65.99
C ASP A 52 -72.52 -25.38 65.77
N LYS A 53 -71.47 -25.57 64.95
CA LYS A 53 -70.83 -26.86 64.65
C LYS A 53 -69.61 -27.16 65.53
N GLY A 54 -69.16 -26.23 66.38
CA GLY A 54 -67.97 -26.38 67.22
C GLY A 54 -66.63 -26.44 66.47
N THR A 55 -66.62 -26.16 65.15
CA THR A 55 -65.42 -26.34 64.30
C THR A 55 -64.54 -25.10 64.21
N ASN A 56 -65.03 -23.94 64.63
CA ASN A 56 -64.34 -22.66 64.50
C ASN A 56 -64.06 -22.03 65.86
N ILE A 57 -62.99 -21.25 65.95
CA ILE A 57 -62.63 -20.47 67.12
C ILE A 57 -62.71 -18.98 66.78
N ALA A 58 -63.55 -18.22 67.47
CA ALA A 58 -63.65 -16.77 67.33
C ALA A 58 -63.32 -16.08 68.68
N ILE A 59 -62.40 -15.12 68.70
CA ILE A 59 -61.92 -14.45 69.92
C ILE A 59 -61.89 -12.92 69.72
N GLY A 60 -62.78 -12.15 70.37
CA GLY A 60 -62.70 -10.68 70.39
C GLY A 60 -64.04 -9.92 70.43
N ASP A 61 -63.96 -8.60 70.61
CA ASP A 61 -65.13 -7.70 70.59
C ASP A 61 -65.80 -7.70 69.21
N LYS A 62 -67.10 -8.02 69.14
CA LYS A 62 -67.87 -8.14 67.88
C LYS A 62 -67.23 -9.09 66.86
N THR A 63 -66.48 -10.11 67.29
CA THR A 63 -66.22 -11.26 66.41
C THR A 63 -67.55 -11.94 66.15
N ASP A 64 -68.10 -11.74 64.97
CA ASP A 64 -69.40 -12.27 64.60
C ASP A 64 -69.23 -13.74 64.21
N SER A 65 -69.48 -14.66 65.15
CA SER A 65 -69.48 -16.09 64.88
C SER A 65 -70.43 -16.47 63.73
N ARG A 66 -71.46 -15.64 63.46
CA ARG A 66 -72.38 -15.78 62.31
C ARG A 66 -71.77 -15.36 60.97
N LYS A 67 -70.59 -14.74 60.97
CA LYS A 67 -69.80 -14.39 59.77
C LYS A 67 -68.59 -15.30 59.59
N MET A 68 -68.51 -16.40 60.34
CA MET A 68 -67.53 -17.47 60.16
C MET A 68 -68.19 -18.68 59.48
N ASN A 69 -68.44 -18.60 58.17
CA ASN A 69 -69.17 -19.68 57.47
C ASN A 69 -68.28 -20.86 57.05
N GLY A 70 -66.95 -20.76 57.21
CA GLY A 70 -66.03 -21.87 56.98
C GLY A 70 -66.02 -22.91 58.13
N ASN A 71 -65.24 -23.98 57.99
CA ASN A 71 -64.97 -24.98 59.03
C ASN A 71 -63.47 -25.02 59.37
N ASN A 72 -63.11 -25.41 60.60
CA ASN A 72 -61.72 -25.55 61.09
C ASN A 72 -60.92 -24.24 61.04
N SER A 73 -61.57 -23.11 61.30
CA SER A 73 -60.99 -21.78 61.09
C SER A 73 -60.86 -20.98 62.41
N ILE A 74 -59.90 -20.06 62.45
CA ILE A 74 -59.56 -19.24 63.62
C ILE A 74 -59.71 -17.75 63.28
N SER A 75 -60.59 -17.02 63.97
CA SER A 75 -60.76 -15.57 63.84
C SER A 75 -60.47 -14.87 65.16
N ILE A 76 -59.50 -13.97 65.21
CA ILE A 76 -59.09 -13.27 66.44
C ILE A 76 -59.03 -11.77 66.18
N GLY A 77 -59.68 -10.96 67.02
CA GLY A 77 -59.62 -9.50 66.96
C GLY A 77 -60.94 -8.84 66.59
N LYS A 78 -61.07 -7.56 66.92
CA LYS A 78 -62.32 -6.81 66.81
C LYS A 78 -62.85 -6.79 65.37
N SER A 79 -64.10 -7.20 65.15
CA SER A 79 -64.71 -7.26 63.82
C SER A 79 -63.95 -8.13 62.78
N SER A 80 -63.04 -9.01 63.22
CA SER A 80 -62.43 -10.00 62.32
C SER A 80 -63.49 -10.98 61.80
N SER A 81 -63.35 -11.45 60.56
CA SER A 81 -64.31 -12.39 59.96
C SER A 81 -63.71 -13.32 58.93
N ILE A 82 -64.33 -14.50 58.78
CA ILE A 82 -63.95 -15.51 57.79
C ILE A 82 -65.20 -15.86 56.98
N GLY A 83 -65.35 -15.18 55.83
CA GLY A 83 -66.54 -15.24 55.00
C GLY A 83 -66.97 -16.66 54.63
N TYR A 84 -66.13 -17.41 53.90
CA TYR A 84 -66.41 -18.80 53.48
C TYR A 84 -65.19 -19.72 53.55
N GLY A 85 -64.07 -19.27 54.15
CA GLY A 85 -62.81 -20.00 54.14
C GLY A 85 -62.73 -21.14 55.16
N ASN A 86 -62.60 -22.38 54.68
CA ASN A 86 -62.23 -23.54 55.50
C ASN A 86 -60.73 -23.56 55.79
N ASN A 87 -60.32 -24.08 56.95
CA ASN A 87 -58.91 -24.19 57.37
C ASN A 87 -58.16 -22.83 57.36
N SER A 88 -58.86 -21.75 57.65
CA SER A 88 -58.35 -20.38 57.46
C SER A 88 -58.10 -19.65 58.79
N ILE A 89 -57.21 -18.65 58.75
CA ILE A 89 -56.80 -17.87 59.92
C ILE A 89 -56.99 -16.39 59.62
N ALA A 90 -57.79 -15.68 60.42
CA ALA A 90 -57.95 -14.24 60.40
C ALA A 90 -57.55 -13.67 61.77
N VAL A 91 -56.53 -12.83 61.85
CA VAL A 91 -56.06 -12.25 63.11
C VAL A 91 -55.85 -10.75 62.96
N GLY A 92 -56.43 -9.94 63.84
CA GLY A 92 -56.33 -8.48 63.81
C GLY A 92 -57.68 -7.80 63.54
N THR A 93 -57.76 -6.52 63.91
CA THR A 93 -58.99 -5.72 63.79
C THR A 93 -59.45 -5.63 62.34
N SER A 94 -60.69 -6.03 62.06
CA SER A 94 -61.29 -6.03 60.72
C SER A 94 -60.49 -6.84 59.66
N SER A 95 -59.68 -7.81 60.10
CA SER A 95 -59.08 -8.79 59.19
C SER A 95 -60.19 -9.63 58.52
N TYR A 96 -60.02 -9.92 57.24
CA TYR A 96 -61.04 -10.63 56.46
C TYR A 96 -60.43 -11.69 55.54
N VAL A 97 -60.91 -12.92 55.69
CA VAL A 97 -60.57 -14.05 54.81
C VAL A 97 -61.81 -14.51 54.08
N THR A 98 -61.76 -14.64 52.74
CA THR A 98 -62.93 -15.08 51.95
C THR A 98 -62.82 -16.50 51.40
N SER A 99 -61.61 -17.07 51.37
CA SER A 99 -61.31 -18.34 50.67
C SER A 99 -60.64 -19.37 51.59
N ASN A 100 -60.61 -20.63 51.14
CA ASN A 100 -60.05 -21.76 51.89
C ASN A 100 -58.52 -21.71 52.00
N ASP A 101 -57.99 -22.27 53.09
CA ASP A 101 -56.56 -22.44 53.37
C ASP A 101 -55.79 -21.10 53.35
N ALA A 102 -56.45 -20.01 53.74
CA ALA A 102 -55.93 -18.66 53.63
C ALA A 102 -55.66 -18.04 55.00
N ILE A 103 -54.61 -17.21 55.06
CA ILE A 103 -54.15 -16.55 56.28
C ILE A 103 -54.20 -15.04 56.06
N ALA A 104 -54.88 -14.31 56.94
CA ALA A 104 -54.88 -12.84 57.01
C ALA A 104 -54.53 -12.42 58.43
N ILE A 105 -53.39 -11.74 58.62
CA ILE A 105 -52.92 -11.26 59.92
C ILE A 105 -52.63 -9.77 59.82
N GLY A 106 -53.24 -8.94 60.66
CA GLY A 106 -53.07 -7.48 60.67
C GLY A 106 -54.38 -6.73 60.53
N THR A 107 -54.38 -5.47 60.96
CA THR A 107 -55.57 -4.60 60.89
C THR A 107 -55.99 -4.37 59.43
N ASN A 108 -57.26 -4.61 59.10
CA ASN A 108 -57.79 -4.52 57.73
C ASN A 108 -57.07 -5.41 56.70
N SER A 109 -56.36 -6.45 57.12
CA SER A 109 -55.76 -7.41 56.20
C SER A 109 -56.83 -8.19 55.43
N LEU A 110 -56.61 -8.46 54.15
CA LEU A 110 -57.60 -9.06 53.25
C LEU A 110 -57.02 -10.21 52.43
N ALA A 111 -57.41 -11.44 52.78
CA ALA A 111 -57.07 -12.65 52.05
C ALA A 111 -58.24 -13.12 51.17
N LYS A 112 -58.22 -12.75 49.87
CA LYS A 112 -59.29 -13.09 48.92
C LYS A 112 -59.14 -14.45 48.26
N ALA A 113 -57.92 -14.91 48.03
CA ALA A 113 -57.63 -16.10 47.24
C ALA A 113 -57.39 -17.34 48.12
N SER A 114 -57.67 -18.53 47.60
CA SER A 114 -57.39 -19.78 48.33
C SER A 114 -55.89 -20.04 48.42
N GLY A 115 -55.39 -20.42 49.61
CA GLY A 115 -53.97 -20.72 49.82
C GLY A 115 -53.05 -19.48 49.93
N THR A 116 -53.61 -18.28 50.10
CA THR A 116 -52.80 -17.04 50.21
C THR A 116 -52.40 -16.76 51.65
N ILE A 117 -51.24 -16.14 51.82
CA ILE A 117 -50.74 -15.63 53.10
C ILE A 117 -50.68 -14.11 53.01
N VAL A 118 -51.42 -13.41 53.87
CA VAL A 118 -51.49 -11.96 53.93
C VAL A 118 -51.15 -11.52 55.36
N ILE A 119 -50.08 -10.76 55.54
CA ILE A 119 -49.60 -10.31 56.84
C ILE A 119 -49.25 -8.83 56.78
N GLY A 120 -49.93 -7.98 57.52
CA GLY A 120 -49.67 -6.54 57.56
C GLY A 120 -50.95 -5.72 57.62
N LYS A 121 -50.83 -4.48 58.10
CA LYS A 121 -51.95 -3.54 58.13
C LYS A 121 -52.35 -3.17 56.70
N ASN A 122 -53.63 -3.24 56.37
CA ASN A 122 -54.20 -3.01 55.04
C ASN A 122 -53.62 -3.90 53.90
N ALA A 123 -52.84 -4.93 54.24
CA ALA A 123 -52.27 -5.84 53.24
C ALA A 123 -53.39 -6.59 52.51
N LYS A 124 -53.24 -6.79 51.19
CA LYS A 124 -54.34 -7.32 50.36
C LYS A 124 -53.88 -8.28 49.26
N SER A 125 -54.51 -9.45 49.21
CA SER A 125 -54.46 -10.34 48.04
C SER A 125 -55.61 -10.05 47.06
N GLY A 126 -55.27 -9.92 45.77
CA GLY A 126 -56.17 -9.44 44.72
C GLY A 126 -57.04 -10.52 44.07
N GLY A 127 -56.59 -11.78 44.04
CA GLY A 127 -57.37 -12.87 43.39
C GLY A 127 -56.60 -14.14 43.03
N GLY A 128 -55.26 -14.15 43.08
CA GLY A 128 -54.42 -15.33 42.87
C GLY A 128 -53.80 -15.87 44.16
N LYS A 129 -53.25 -17.10 44.13
CA LYS A 129 -52.43 -17.61 45.23
C LYS A 129 -51.20 -16.70 45.41
N GLY A 130 -50.61 -16.67 46.60
CA GLY A 130 -49.41 -15.88 46.82
C GLY A 130 -49.18 -15.46 48.26
N VAL A 131 -48.09 -14.72 48.46
CA VAL A 131 -47.62 -14.21 49.75
C VAL A 131 -47.61 -12.68 49.67
N VAL A 132 -48.29 -12.03 50.62
CA VAL A 132 -48.38 -10.57 50.75
C VAL A 132 -47.99 -10.22 52.19
N ILE A 133 -46.83 -9.60 52.39
CA ILE A 133 -46.32 -9.26 53.73
C ILE A 133 -45.86 -7.81 53.74
N GLY A 134 -46.36 -6.98 54.67
CA GLY A 134 -46.01 -5.57 54.81
C GLY A 134 -47.24 -4.65 54.94
N GLU A 135 -47.09 -3.46 55.51
CA GLU A 135 -48.15 -2.46 55.56
C GLU A 135 -48.50 -1.99 54.13
N ASN A 136 -49.78 -2.01 53.77
CA ASN A 136 -50.30 -1.70 52.44
C ASN A 136 -49.72 -2.55 51.29
N ALA A 137 -48.98 -3.64 51.59
CA ALA A 137 -48.50 -4.57 50.58
C ALA A 137 -49.69 -5.16 49.81
N SER A 138 -49.57 -5.27 48.49
CA SER A 138 -50.69 -5.69 47.66
C SER A 138 -50.29 -6.60 46.51
N GLN A 139 -51.19 -7.55 46.24
CA GLN A 139 -51.21 -8.29 45.00
C GLN A 139 -52.30 -7.72 44.09
N GLY A 140 -52.00 -7.59 42.81
CA GLY A 140 -52.97 -7.21 41.80
C GLY A 140 -54.08 -8.25 41.62
N ASP A 141 -55.27 -7.80 41.23
CA ASP A 141 -56.33 -8.69 40.75
C ASP A 141 -56.04 -9.12 39.31
N TRP A 142 -54.96 -9.88 39.13
CA TRP A 142 -54.50 -10.29 37.80
C TRP A 142 -55.53 -11.17 37.10
N ARG A 143 -56.35 -11.91 37.85
CA ARG A 143 -57.44 -12.74 37.28
C ARG A 143 -58.51 -11.93 36.57
N LYS A 144 -58.76 -10.69 37.02
CA LYS A 144 -59.63 -9.76 36.29
C LYS A 144 -59.05 -9.37 34.92
N HIS A 145 -57.74 -9.33 34.79
CA HIS A 145 -57.06 -8.82 33.58
C HIS A 145 -56.60 -9.94 32.64
N PHE A 146 -56.38 -11.15 33.16
CA PHE A 146 -55.93 -12.33 32.42
C PHE A 146 -56.85 -13.54 32.69
N PRO A 147 -58.12 -13.50 32.27
CA PRO A 147 -59.11 -14.56 32.59
C PRO A 147 -58.88 -15.87 31.83
N THR A 148 -58.15 -15.82 30.71
CA THR A 148 -57.87 -16.95 29.81
C THR A 148 -56.54 -17.65 30.11
N GLU A 149 -55.71 -17.09 30.99
CA GLU A 149 -54.50 -17.74 31.48
C GLU A 149 -54.88 -19.00 32.28
N SER A 150 -54.21 -20.11 31.97
CA SER A 150 -54.57 -21.43 32.49
C SER A 150 -54.67 -21.44 34.02
N THR A 151 -55.79 -21.92 34.55
CA THR A 151 -56.00 -22.12 36.00
C THR A 151 -55.10 -23.22 36.58
N ALA A 152 -54.52 -24.07 35.72
CA ALA A 152 -53.55 -25.10 36.10
C ALA A 152 -52.15 -24.53 36.35
N SER A 153 -51.83 -23.37 35.77
CA SER A 153 -50.64 -22.61 36.12
C SER A 153 -50.93 -21.90 37.44
N VAL A 154 -50.43 -22.46 38.55
CA VAL A 154 -50.52 -21.80 39.86
C VAL A 154 -49.60 -20.58 39.86
N SER A 155 -50.05 -19.48 39.24
CA SER A 155 -49.31 -18.22 39.17
C SER A 155 -49.39 -17.53 40.52
N SER A 156 -48.51 -17.97 41.43
CA SER A 156 -48.34 -17.38 42.75
C SER A 156 -47.55 -16.07 42.61
N THR A 157 -48.02 -15.01 43.24
CA THR A 157 -47.27 -13.76 43.33
C THR A 157 -46.64 -13.61 44.71
N VAL A 158 -45.60 -12.78 44.80
CA VAL A 158 -44.95 -12.45 46.06
C VAL A 158 -44.85 -10.93 46.17
N ALA A 159 -45.49 -10.35 47.18
CA ALA A 159 -45.35 -8.94 47.55
C ALA A 159 -44.86 -8.87 49.00
N VAL A 160 -43.61 -8.49 49.24
CA VAL A 160 -43.02 -8.45 50.59
C VAL A 160 -42.32 -7.13 50.80
N GLY A 161 -42.75 -6.36 51.79
CA GLY A 161 -42.28 -5.00 52.10
C GLY A 161 -43.43 -4.01 52.12
N ASP A 162 -43.27 -2.93 52.88
CA ASP A 162 -44.30 -1.91 53.02
C ASP A 162 -44.56 -1.22 51.66
N ASN A 163 -45.84 -1.08 51.29
CA ASN A 163 -46.28 -0.56 50.00
C ASN A 163 -45.78 -1.36 48.77
N SER A 164 -45.24 -2.57 48.95
CA SER A 164 -44.86 -3.44 47.83
C SER A 164 -46.09 -3.84 46.99
N SER A 165 -45.91 -3.97 45.68
CA SER A 165 -46.98 -4.23 44.72
C SER A 165 -46.58 -5.27 43.68
N ALA A 166 -47.12 -6.48 43.81
CA ALA A 166 -46.99 -7.53 42.80
C ALA A 166 -48.28 -7.56 41.95
N ALA A 167 -48.38 -6.66 40.98
CA ALA A 167 -49.63 -6.40 40.26
C ALA A 167 -49.89 -7.37 39.08
N GLY A 168 -48.84 -7.99 38.54
CA GLY A 168 -48.90 -8.88 37.39
C GLY A 168 -49.10 -10.35 37.72
N VAL A 169 -49.31 -11.16 36.69
CA VAL A 169 -49.31 -12.64 36.80
C VAL A 169 -47.91 -13.11 37.18
N ALA A 170 -47.81 -14.02 38.17
CA ALA A 170 -46.54 -14.63 38.61
C ALA A 170 -45.42 -13.60 38.92
N SER A 171 -45.79 -12.39 39.34
CA SER A 171 -44.83 -11.33 39.63
C SER A 171 -44.28 -11.38 41.05
N VAL A 172 -43.06 -10.89 41.22
CA VAL A 172 -42.36 -10.79 42.50
C VAL A 172 -42.01 -9.34 42.76
N ALA A 173 -42.38 -8.81 43.92
CA ALA A 173 -42.05 -7.48 44.41
C ALA A 173 -41.59 -7.60 45.86
N VAL A 174 -40.29 -7.46 46.12
CA VAL A 174 -39.68 -7.63 47.45
C VAL A 174 -38.83 -6.43 47.78
N GLY A 175 -39.21 -5.68 48.81
CA GLY A 175 -38.66 -4.39 49.20
C GLY A 175 -39.77 -3.40 49.52
N SER A 176 -39.49 -2.40 50.36
CA SER A 176 -40.43 -1.30 50.57
C SER A 176 -40.64 -0.55 49.24
N GLY A 177 -41.87 -0.27 48.86
CA GLY A 177 -42.21 0.38 47.58
C GLY A 177 -41.91 -0.42 46.30
N ALA A 178 -41.36 -1.64 46.39
CA ALA A 178 -41.04 -2.48 45.24
C ALA A 178 -42.29 -2.75 44.39
N SER A 179 -42.18 -2.64 43.07
CA SER A 179 -43.34 -2.70 42.16
C SER A 179 -43.05 -3.52 40.91
N ALA A 180 -43.81 -4.60 40.72
CA ALA A 180 -43.88 -5.35 39.48
C ALA A 180 -45.24 -5.11 38.83
N THR A 181 -45.24 -4.51 37.63
CA THR A 181 -46.45 -3.99 36.99
C THR A 181 -47.38 -5.09 36.46
N ARG A 182 -48.55 -4.66 35.97
CA ARG A 182 -49.63 -5.52 35.46
C ARG A 182 -49.28 -6.25 34.16
N GLU A 183 -48.18 -5.88 33.52
CA GLU A 183 -47.69 -6.48 32.27
C GLU A 183 -47.31 -7.97 32.43
N GLY A 184 -47.11 -8.43 33.66
CA GLY A 184 -46.92 -9.85 34.01
C GLY A 184 -45.45 -10.28 34.01
N TYR A 185 -45.16 -11.34 34.78
CA TYR A 185 -43.85 -12.00 34.91
C TYR A 185 -42.69 -11.10 35.34
N GLY A 186 -42.98 -9.94 35.95
CA GLY A 186 -41.97 -9.00 36.42
C GLY A 186 -41.37 -9.39 37.77
N THR A 187 -40.08 -9.12 37.96
CA THR A 187 -39.37 -9.31 39.25
C THR A 187 -38.73 -8.01 39.70
N ALA A 188 -39.18 -7.45 40.82
CA ALA A 188 -38.61 -6.28 41.48
C ALA A 188 -38.08 -6.67 42.86
N LEU A 189 -36.78 -6.51 43.10
CA LEU A 189 -36.10 -6.85 44.35
C LEU A 189 -35.25 -5.66 44.81
N GLY A 190 -35.68 -4.96 45.86
CA GLY A 190 -35.02 -3.79 46.41
C GLY A 190 -36.04 -2.71 46.81
N ASP A 191 -35.63 -1.80 47.69
CA ASP A 191 -36.42 -0.62 48.05
C ASP A 191 -36.70 0.23 46.80
N ASP A 192 -37.97 0.51 46.51
CA ASP A 192 -38.44 1.20 45.30
C ASP A 192 -37.97 0.59 43.95
N ALA A 193 -37.58 -0.69 43.93
CA ALA A 193 -37.26 -1.39 42.69
C ALA A 193 -38.52 -1.52 41.80
N ALA A 194 -38.40 -1.28 40.49
CA ALA A 194 -39.53 -1.21 39.58
C ALA A 194 -39.32 -2.08 38.32
N ALA A 195 -40.02 -3.20 38.22
CA ALA A 195 -40.13 -4.01 37.02
C ALA A 195 -41.38 -3.58 36.24
N ARG A 196 -41.21 -2.64 35.30
CA ARG A 196 -42.29 -2.00 34.54
C ARG A 196 -42.60 -2.69 33.22
N GLY A 197 -41.61 -3.29 32.57
CA GLY A 197 -41.79 -4.04 31.33
C GLY A 197 -42.35 -5.45 31.58
N LYS A 198 -43.04 -6.01 30.60
CA LYS A 198 -43.44 -7.43 30.62
C LYS A 198 -42.18 -8.31 30.70
N SER A 199 -42.20 -9.31 31.60
CA SER A 199 -41.07 -10.21 31.84
C SER A 199 -39.75 -9.50 32.21
N SER A 200 -39.83 -8.28 32.76
CA SER A 200 -38.66 -7.50 33.14
C SER A 200 -38.15 -7.84 34.55
N THR A 201 -36.85 -7.66 34.79
CA THR A 201 -36.22 -7.88 36.10
C THR A 201 -35.50 -6.62 36.56
N ALA A 202 -35.76 -6.20 37.80
CA ALA A 202 -35.10 -5.08 38.46
C ALA A 202 -34.60 -5.54 39.83
N VAL A 203 -33.28 -5.53 40.03
CA VAL A 203 -32.64 -5.98 41.27
C VAL A 203 -31.71 -4.89 41.77
N GLY A 204 -31.93 -4.42 43.00
CA GLY A 204 -31.27 -3.26 43.61
C GLY A 204 -32.28 -2.18 43.97
N ALA A 205 -32.00 -1.40 45.03
CA ALA A 205 -32.87 -0.28 45.39
C ALA A 205 -32.95 0.73 44.23
N GLN A 206 -34.14 1.26 43.96
CA GLN A 206 -34.45 2.18 42.86
C GLN A 206 -34.10 1.65 41.45
N ALA A 207 -33.73 0.37 41.30
CA ALA A 207 -33.48 -0.23 39.99
C ALA A 207 -34.78 -0.25 39.18
N THR A 208 -34.74 0.19 37.93
CA THR A 208 -35.92 0.31 37.07
C THR A 208 -35.70 -0.41 35.75
N SER A 209 -36.52 -1.41 35.45
CA SER A 209 -36.51 -2.13 34.17
C SER A 209 -37.80 -1.86 33.41
N VAL A 210 -37.71 -1.20 32.26
CA VAL A 210 -38.86 -0.62 31.54
C VAL A 210 -39.30 -1.44 30.33
N SER A 211 -38.35 -2.11 29.68
CA SER A 211 -38.57 -2.74 28.39
C SER A 211 -38.92 -4.23 28.52
N TRP A 212 -39.48 -4.80 27.46
CA TRP A 212 -39.79 -6.23 27.44
C TRP A 212 -38.52 -7.07 27.61
N GLY A 213 -38.52 -7.97 28.59
CA GLY A 213 -37.39 -8.85 28.90
C GLY A 213 -36.12 -8.14 29.39
N SER A 214 -36.16 -6.84 29.69
CA SER A 214 -34.96 -6.12 30.13
C SER A 214 -34.59 -6.44 31.58
N VAL A 215 -33.30 -6.29 31.90
CA VAL A 215 -32.77 -6.53 33.25
C VAL A 215 -32.02 -5.29 33.74
N ALA A 216 -32.37 -4.78 34.91
CA ALA A 216 -31.64 -3.73 35.62
C ALA A 216 -31.01 -4.32 36.89
N LEU A 217 -29.68 -4.23 37.02
CA LEU A 217 -28.91 -4.87 38.11
C LEU A 217 -28.03 -3.86 38.86
N GLY A 218 -28.37 -3.64 40.12
CA GLY A 218 -27.68 -2.75 41.06
C GLY A 218 -28.49 -1.48 41.37
N LEU A 219 -28.16 -0.82 42.47
CA LEU A 219 -28.74 0.45 42.92
C LEU A 219 -28.85 1.47 41.76
N ASP A 220 -30.03 2.07 41.59
CA ASP A 220 -30.32 3.10 40.57
C ASP A 220 -30.09 2.69 39.11
N SER A 221 -29.97 1.39 38.82
CA SER A 221 -29.78 0.93 37.45
C SER A 221 -31.07 1.09 36.64
N VAL A 222 -30.96 1.53 35.39
CA VAL A 222 -32.08 1.70 34.47
C VAL A 222 -31.83 0.88 33.23
N SER A 223 -32.78 0.01 32.87
CA SER A 223 -32.80 -0.66 31.58
C SER A 223 -34.07 -0.31 30.81
N ASP A 224 -33.91 0.55 29.81
CA ASP A 224 -34.98 1.12 28.97
C ASP A 224 -34.84 0.78 27.49
N ARG A 225 -33.78 0.07 27.09
CA ARG A 225 -33.55 -0.35 25.71
C ARG A 225 -34.38 -1.60 25.38
N VAL A 226 -35.20 -1.50 24.34
CA VAL A 226 -35.99 -2.60 23.78
C VAL A 226 -35.14 -3.53 22.91
N ALA A 227 -35.71 -4.67 22.49
CA ALA A 227 -35.14 -5.49 21.43
C ALA A 227 -34.99 -4.69 20.13
N GLY A 228 -34.02 -5.04 19.29
CA GLY A 228 -33.78 -4.43 17.99
C GLY A 228 -32.99 -3.12 18.04
N VAL A 229 -32.50 -2.71 19.22
CA VAL A 229 -31.64 -1.52 19.34
C VAL A 229 -30.25 -1.86 18.81
N SER A 230 -29.81 -1.10 17.81
CA SER A 230 -28.48 -1.23 17.20
C SER A 230 -27.36 -0.93 18.20
N ALA A 231 -26.27 -1.69 18.14
CA ALA A 231 -25.03 -1.35 18.81
C ALA A 231 -24.41 -0.04 18.26
N TYR A 232 -23.51 0.59 19.04
CA TYR A 232 -22.70 1.72 18.57
C TYR A 232 -21.69 1.24 17.52
N MET A 233 -21.74 1.84 16.33
CA MET A 233 -20.91 1.48 15.17
C MET A 233 -20.10 2.71 14.73
N PRO A 234 -18.76 2.66 14.72
CA PRO A 234 -17.92 3.82 14.41
C PRO A 234 -17.77 4.14 12.91
N ASP A 235 -18.07 3.18 12.01
CA ASP A 235 -17.76 3.28 10.57
C ASP A 235 -18.90 3.85 9.71
N THR A 236 -20.15 3.82 10.19
CA THR A 236 -21.31 4.30 9.43
C THR A 236 -21.98 5.49 10.10
N ARG A 237 -22.09 6.59 9.35
CA ARG A 237 -23.07 7.67 9.63
C ARG A 237 -24.53 7.20 9.43
N SER A 238 -24.75 5.94 9.06
CA SER A 238 -26.07 5.31 8.91
C SER A 238 -26.51 4.78 10.27
N ASN A 239 -27.74 5.13 10.67
CA ASN A 239 -28.37 4.65 11.90
C ASN A 239 -29.05 3.28 11.70
N ASN A 240 -28.88 2.62 10.54
CA ASN A 240 -29.51 1.34 10.26
C ASN A 240 -28.57 0.17 10.58
N ALA A 241 -28.89 -0.57 11.64
CA ALA A 241 -28.13 -1.74 12.08
C ALA A 241 -27.95 -2.79 10.98
N GLU A 242 -28.99 -3.04 10.19
CA GLU A 242 -28.98 -4.11 9.19
C GLU A 242 -28.00 -3.81 8.05
N GLU A 243 -27.93 -2.56 7.59
CA GLU A 243 -27.04 -2.13 6.50
C GLU A 243 -25.56 -2.35 6.85
N VAL A 244 -25.20 -2.10 8.11
CA VAL A 244 -23.82 -2.29 8.60
C VAL A 244 -23.47 -3.77 8.69
N VAL A 245 -24.38 -4.61 9.21
CA VAL A 245 -24.10 -6.05 9.27
C VAL A 245 -23.94 -6.62 7.86
N ILE A 246 -24.78 -6.19 6.90
CA ILE A 246 -24.68 -6.59 5.49
C ILE A 246 -23.34 -6.17 4.86
N SER A 247 -22.78 -5.00 5.24
CA SER A 247 -21.48 -4.54 4.72
C SER A 247 -20.31 -5.40 5.22
N ARG A 248 -20.47 -6.05 6.38
CA ARG A 248 -19.47 -6.96 6.99
C ARG A 248 -19.63 -8.41 6.55
N MET A 249 -20.77 -8.78 5.98
CA MET A 249 -20.99 -10.12 5.46
C MET A 249 -20.07 -10.42 4.28
N ASP A 250 -19.67 -11.68 4.12
CA ASP A 250 -19.07 -12.14 2.88
C ASP A 250 -20.11 -12.29 1.74
N GLU A 251 -19.64 -12.61 0.54
CA GLU A 251 -20.53 -12.76 -0.62
C GLU A 251 -21.52 -13.92 -0.47
N ALA A 252 -21.11 -15.04 0.15
CA ALA A 252 -21.97 -16.20 0.35
C ALA A 252 -23.09 -15.89 1.35
N GLN A 253 -22.76 -15.21 2.45
CA GLN A 253 -23.70 -14.73 3.45
C GLN A 253 -24.72 -13.75 2.85
N ARG A 254 -24.27 -12.78 2.05
CA ARG A 254 -25.19 -11.85 1.35
C ARG A 254 -26.14 -12.57 0.39
N ASN A 255 -25.64 -13.55 -0.37
CA ASN A 255 -26.47 -14.34 -1.27
C ASN A 255 -27.49 -15.19 -0.49
N ARG A 256 -27.09 -15.76 0.66
CA ARG A 256 -28.00 -16.50 1.54
C ARG A 256 -29.07 -15.60 2.15
N LEU A 257 -28.71 -14.41 2.62
CA LEU A 257 -29.65 -13.42 3.15
C LEU A 257 -30.69 -13.03 2.10
N ALA A 258 -30.25 -12.72 0.87
CA ALA A 258 -31.15 -12.36 -0.22
C ALA A 258 -32.16 -13.47 -0.54
N GLU A 259 -31.71 -14.73 -0.51
CA GLU A 259 -32.60 -15.89 -0.69
C GLU A 259 -33.58 -16.05 0.48
N ILE A 260 -33.11 -15.91 1.72
CA ILE A 260 -33.96 -15.95 2.91
C ILE A 260 -35.02 -14.84 2.86
N ASP A 261 -34.64 -13.60 2.56
CA ASP A 261 -35.56 -12.46 2.49
C ASP A 261 -36.64 -12.68 1.41
N LYS A 262 -36.26 -13.25 0.26
CA LYS A 262 -37.20 -13.63 -0.80
C LYS A 262 -38.17 -14.72 -0.35
N GLN A 263 -37.68 -15.75 0.35
CA GLN A 263 -38.53 -16.81 0.87
C GLN A 263 -39.45 -16.32 1.99
N ILE A 264 -38.95 -15.46 2.88
CA ILE A 264 -39.76 -14.80 3.91
C ILE A 264 -40.88 -14.00 3.28
N ALA A 265 -40.59 -13.21 2.24
CA ALA A 265 -41.61 -12.44 1.52
C ALA A 265 -42.68 -13.37 0.93
N HIS A 266 -42.28 -14.47 0.29
CA HIS A 266 -43.20 -15.45 -0.27
C HIS A 266 -44.09 -16.11 0.79
N TYR A 267 -43.52 -16.59 1.91
CA TYR A 267 -44.31 -17.21 2.97
C TYR A 267 -45.23 -16.21 3.69
N LYS A 268 -44.82 -14.94 3.82
CA LYS A 268 -45.68 -13.89 4.39
C LYS A 268 -46.96 -13.67 3.60
N GLU A 269 -46.93 -13.75 2.26
CA GLU A 269 -48.13 -13.65 1.43
C GLU A 269 -49.21 -14.69 1.78
N ILE A 270 -48.80 -15.85 2.31
CA ILE A 270 -49.70 -16.94 2.72
C ILE A 270 -50.05 -16.83 4.21
N VAL A 271 -49.07 -16.54 5.05
CA VAL A 271 -49.18 -16.59 6.51
C VAL A 271 -49.85 -15.33 7.08
N ASP A 272 -49.62 -14.15 6.51
CA ASP A 272 -50.16 -12.88 7.02
C ASP A 272 -51.71 -12.87 6.98
N PRO A 273 -52.40 -13.31 5.90
CA PRO A 273 -53.86 -13.43 5.91
C PRO A 273 -54.41 -14.39 6.98
N LEU A 274 -53.68 -15.48 7.26
CA LEU A 274 -54.06 -16.43 8.32
C LEU A 274 -53.87 -15.81 9.71
N ALA A 275 -52.78 -15.07 9.90
CA ALA A 275 -52.48 -14.31 11.10
C ALA A 275 -53.57 -13.27 11.35
N ASP A 276 -53.89 -12.44 10.35
CA ASP A 276 -54.92 -11.40 10.43
C ASP A 276 -56.29 -12.00 10.78
N ALA A 277 -56.68 -13.09 10.11
CA ALA A 277 -57.93 -13.79 10.37
C ALA A 277 -58.02 -14.34 11.80
N TYR A 278 -56.91 -14.80 12.38
CA TYR A 278 -56.84 -15.29 13.74
C TYR A 278 -56.78 -14.15 14.77
N PHE A 279 -55.85 -13.21 14.62
CA PHE A 279 -55.62 -12.13 15.58
C PHE A 279 -56.76 -11.12 15.61
N SER A 280 -57.39 -10.80 14.48
CA SER A 280 -58.59 -9.95 14.45
C SER A 280 -59.71 -10.55 15.30
N LEU A 281 -60.02 -11.83 15.08
CA LEU A 281 -61.06 -12.53 15.86
C LEU A 281 -60.65 -12.71 17.33
N LYS A 282 -59.38 -13.03 17.60
CA LYS A 282 -58.85 -13.16 18.96
C LYS A 282 -58.99 -11.83 19.71
N ASN A 283 -58.62 -10.72 19.08
CA ASN A 283 -58.72 -9.39 19.68
C ASN A 283 -60.17 -9.00 19.97
N ASP A 284 -61.11 -9.32 19.08
CA ASP A 284 -62.54 -9.09 19.31
C ASP A 284 -63.06 -9.95 20.49
N VAL A 285 -62.69 -11.23 20.55
CA VAL A 285 -63.03 -12.12 21.67
C VAL A 285 -62.42 -11.60 22.99
N ASP A 286 -61.14 -11.23 22.99
CA ASP A 286 -60.43 -10.70 24.15
C ASP A 286 -61.00 -9.34 24.58
N GLN A 287 -61.41 -8.48 23.65
CA GLN A 287 -62.09 -7.23 23.94
C GLN A 287 -63.43 -7.49 24.64
N ARG A 288 -64.26 -8.40 24.12
CA ARG A 288 -65.53 -8.79 24.77
C ARG A 288 -65.30 -9.33 26.18
N TYR A 289 -64.22 -10.10 26.37
CA TYR A 289 -63.82 -10.58 27.70
C TYR A 289 -63.35 -9.46 28.63
N ARG A 290 -62.61 -8.48 28.13
CA ARG A 290 -62.22 -7.27 28.90
C ARG A 290 -63.43 -6.45 29.31
N GLU A 291 -64.33 -6.18 28.37
CA GLU A 291 -65.58 -5.46 28.64
C GLU A 291 -66.46 -6.21 29.66
N LEU A 292 -66.55 -7.53 29.57
CA LEU A 292 -67.22 -8.36 30.57
C LEU A 292 -66.54 -8.25 31.95
N ASN A 293 -65.21 -8.30 32.00
CA ASN A 293 -64.48 -8.23 33.27
C ASN A 293 -64.53 -6.84 33.90
N ASP A 294 -64.62 -5.77 33.11
CA ASP A 294 -64.79 -4.40 33.58
C ASP A 294 -66.25 -4.01 33.85
N SER A 295 -67.20 -4.85 33.45
CA SER A 295 -68.61 -4.68 33.75
C SER A 295 -68.92 -4.83 35.26
N LYS A 296 -70.13 -4.40 35.65
CA LYS A 296 -70.68 -4.63 37.00
C LYS A 296 -71.38 -5.99 37.15
N PHE A 297 -71.33 -6.86 36.14
CA PHE A 297 -72.04 -8.15 36.19
C PHE A 297 -71.42 -9.08 37.23
N ASP A 298 -72.24 -9.70 38.06
CA ASP A 298 -71.84 -10.73 39.02
C ASP A 298 -72.73 -11.99 38.91
N GLY A 299 -72.32 -13.06 39.60
CA GLY A 299 -73.10 -14.29 39.72
C GLY A 299 -73.56 -14.88 38.38
N GLN A 300 -74.88 -15.07 38.24
CA GLN A 300 -75.48 -15.73 37.06
C GLN A 300 -75.41 -14.88 35.79
N ASP A 301 -75.43 -13.55 35.89
CA ASP A 301 -75.44 -12.66 34.72
C ASP A 301 -74.06 -12.61 34.06
N TYR A 302 -72.99 -12.61 34.86
CA TYR A 302 -71.62 -12.79 34.36
C TYR A 302 -71.47 -14.14 33.65
N ALA A 303 -71.99 -15.23 34.25
CA ALA A 303 -71.90 -16.56 33.67
C ALA A 303 -72.65 -16.68 32.32
N LYS A 304 -73.83 -16.08 32.20
CA LYS A 304 -74.59 -16.02 30.94
C LYS A 304 -73.83 -15.24 29.87
N LYS A 305 -73.33 -14.05 30.21
CA LYS A 305 -72.59 -13.21 29.25
C LYS A 305 -71.28 -13.87 28.80
N LYS A 306 -70.58 -14.54 29.72
CA LYS A 306 -69.41 -15.35 29.41
C LYS A 306 -69.76 -16.48 28.42
N ALA A 307 -70.86 -17.20 28.64
CA ALA A 307 -71.31 -18.26 27.74
C ALA A 307 -71.64 -17.74 26.33
N GLU A 308 -72.18 -16.53 26.20
CA GLU A 308 -72.39 -15.88 24.89
C GLU A 308 -71.07 -15.60 24.17
N ILE A 309 -70.04 -15.13 24.89
CA ILE A 309 -68.71 -14.87 24.31
C ILE A 309 -68.03 -16.20 23.93
N ASP A 310 -68.14 -17.23 24.78
CA ASP A 310 -67.62 -18.58 24.49
C ASP A 310 -68.31 -19.19 23.26
N LYS A 311 -69.63 -18.96 23.10
CA LYS A 311 -70.36 -19.35 21.90
C LYS A 311 -69.89 -18.58 20.68
N TYR A 312 -69.75 -17.25 20.77
CA TYR A 312 -69.22 -16.43 19.67
C TYR A 312 -67.82 -16.87 19.24
N ARG A 313 -66.93 -17.18 20.19
CA ARG A 313 -65.60 -17.75 19.93
C ARG A 313 -65.66 -19.06 19.14
N THR A 314 -66.62 -19.92 19.49
CA THR A 314 -66.81 -21.23 18.87
C THR A 314 -67.47 -21.12 17.49
N ASP A 315 -68.55 -20.34 17.37
CA ASP A 315 -69.29 -20.10 16.12
C ASP A 315 -68.40 -19.45 15.05
N ASN A 316 -67.51 -18.54 15.45
CA ASN A 316 -66.53 -17.91 14.56
C ASN A 316 -65.24 -18.73 14.39
N LYS A 317 -65.20 -19.96 14.94
CA LYS A 317 -64.14 -20.94 14.74
C LYS A 317 -62.73 -20.42 15.08
N LEU A 318 -62.58 -19.72 16.20
CA LEU A 318 -61.28 -19.17 16.62
C LEU A 318 -60.19 -20.26 16.73
N VAL A 319 -60.56 -21.46 17.21
CA VAL A 319 -59.63 -22.60 17.33
C VAL A 319 -59.20 -23.11 15.97
N ASP A 320 -60.09 -23.14 14.97
CA ASP A 320 -59.73 -23.60 13.63
C ASP A 320 -58.83 -22.57 12.94
N LYS A 321 -59.10 -21.27 13.11
CA LYS A 321 -58.23 -20.18 12.63
C LYS A 321 -56.85 -20.21 13.29
N SER A 322 -56.80 -20.49 14.60
CA SER A 322 -55.55 -20.71 15.34
C SER A 322 -54.75 -21.87 14.76
N LYS A 323 -55.40 -23.01 14.50
CA LYS A 323 -54.77 -24.18 13.87
C LYS A 323 -54.34 -23.90 12.44
N ALA A 324 -55.13 -23.18 11.66
CA ALA A 324 -54.78 -22.78 10.31
C ALA A 324 -53.53 -21.88 10.29
N TYR A 325 -53.40 -20.98 11.26
CA TYR A 325 -52.21 -20.15 11.41
C TYR A 325 -51.02 -20.95 11.95
N TYR A 326 -51.03 -21.32 13.24
CA TYR A 326 -49.90 -21.96 13.92
C TYR A 326 -49.59 -23.38 13.43
N GLY A 327 -50.55 -24.06 12.83
CA GLY A 327 -50.41 -25.43 12.32
C GLY A 327 -50.13 -25.53 10.82
N SER A 328 -50.00 -24.40 10.11
CA SER A 328 -49.58 -24.42 8.71
C SER A 328 -48.09 -24.73 8.58
N ASN A 329 -47.72 -25.47 7.52
CA ASN A 329 -46.32 -25.75 7.23
C ASN A 329 -45.56 -24.46 6.84
N GLU A 330 -46.28 -23.52 6.21
CA GLU A 330 -45.81 -22.21 5.81
C GLU A 330 -45.45 -21.34 7.00
N TYR A 331 -46.26 -21.35 8.08
CA TYR A 331 -45.92 -20.66 9.33
C TYR A 331 -44.66 -21.25 9.98
N ALA A 332 -44.54 -22.58 10.00
CA ALA A 332 -43.34 -23.24 10.53
C ALA A 332 -42.09 -22.91 9.69
N ALA A 333 -42.21 -22.88 8.36
CA ALA A 333 -41.14 -22.48 7.45
C ALA A 333 -40.76 -21.02 7.61
N LEU A 334 -41.74 -20.11 7.70
CA LEU A 334 -41.53 -18.69 7.94
C LEU A 334 -40.77 -18.44 9.24
N ASN A 335 -41.18 -19.08 10.34
CA ASN A 335 -40.50 -18.95 11.63
C ASN A 335 -39.06 -19.45 11.56
N LYS A 336 -38.80 -20.57 10.86
CA LYS A 336 -37.45 -21.09 10.69
C LYS A 336 -36.57 -20.12 9.91
N LEU A 337 -37.08 -19.54 8.82
CA LEU A 337 -36.36 -18.55 8.02
C LEU A 337 -36.14 -17.24 8.77
N GLN A 338 -37.10 -16.80 9.57
CA GLN A 338 -36.95 -15.62 10.43
C GLN A 338 -35.92 -15.85 11.54
N ALA A 339 -35.84 -17.05 12.11
CA ALA A 339 -34.81 -17.41 13.08
C ALA A 339 -33.42 -17.43 12.42
N GLU A 340 -33.29 -18.08 11.26
CA GLU A 340 -32.03 -18.09 10.50
C GLU A 340 -31.61 -16.67 10.12
N ARG A 341 -32.54 -15.83 9.64
CA ARG A 341 -32.27 -14.41 9.40
C ARG A 341 -31.79 -13.73 10.69
N SER A 342 -32.49 -13.91 11.81
CA SER A 342 -32.12 -13.28 13.09
C SER A 342 -30.72 -13.69 13.57
N GLU A 343 -30.32 -14.96 13.37
CA GLU A 343 -28.98 -15.45 13.71
C GLU A 343 -27.88 -14.71 12.92
N MET A 344 -28.16 -14.35 11.66
CA MET A 344 -27.22 -13.58 10.83
C MET A 344 -26.98 -12.16 11.36
N PHE A 345 -27.85 -11.63 12.24
CA PHE A 345 -27.74 -10.27 12.80
C PHE A 345 -27.52 -10.24 14.32
N SER A 346 -27.68 -11.36 15.04
CA SER A 346 -27.78 -11.37 16.50
C SER A 346 -26.51 -10.94 17.25
N ALA A 347 -25.34 -11.02 16.60
CA ALA A 347 -24.09 -10.48 17.14
C ALA A 347 -24.12 -8.95 17.31
N TYR A 348 -24.99 -8.25 16.56
CA TYR A 348 -25.01 -6.78 16.48
C TYR A 348 -26.38 -6.15 16.76
N VAL A 349 -27.46 -6.94 16.64
CA VAL A 349 -28.84 -6.52 16.87
C VAL A 349 -29.43 -7.36 18.00
N SER A 350 -29.80 -6.71 19.10
CA SER A 350 -30.37 -7.42 20.24
C SER A 350 -31.73 -8.04 19.89
N THR A 351 -31.99 -9.26 20.36
CA THR A 351 -33.31 -9.92 20.19
C THR A 351 -34.26 -9.68 21.37
N HIS A 352 -33.73 -9.19 22.50
CA HIS A 352 -34.44 -8.94 23.75
C HIS A 352 -34.01 -7.60 24.37
N GLY A 353 -34.73 -7.17 25.42
CA GLY A 353 -34.38 -5.98 26.19
C GLY A 353 -32.97 -6.06 26.81
N ALA A 354 -32.34 -4.91 27.00
CA ALA A 354 -30.95 -4.87 27.47
C ALA A 354 -30.80 -5.34 28.93
N VAL A 355 -29.61 -5.86 29.24
CA VAL A 355 -29.12 -5.96 30.62
C VAL A 355 -28.32 -4.70 30.92
N SER A 356 -28.73 -3.94 31.95
CA SER A 356 -28.08 -2.71 32.37
C SER A 356 -27.59 -2.83 33.82
N VAL A 357 -26.31 -2.54 34.02
CA VAL A 357 -25.67 -2.44 35.35
C VAL A 357 -25.47 -0.98 35.79
N GLY A 358 -26.14 -0.04 35.14
CA GLY A 358 -26.02 1.40 35.38
C GLY A 358 -27.25 2.14 34.86
N ASN A 359 -27.18 3.45 34.67
CA ASN A 359 -28.32 4.25 34.23
C ASN A 359 -28.12 4.94 32.87
N GLY A 360 -27.05 4.59 32.16
CA GLY A 360 -26.69 5.18 30.86
C GLY A 360 -26.30 6.66 30.91
N LYS A 361 -26.15 7.25 32.10
CA LYS A 361 -25.78 8.65 32.33
C LYS A 361 -24.65 8.74 33.36
N SER A 362 -24.99 8.97 34.62
CA SER A 362 -24.05 9.24 35.72
C SER A 362 -23.58 7.97 36.44
N ILE A 363 -24.27 6.84 36.28
CA ILE A 363 -23.99 5.60 36.99
C ILE A 363 -23.52 4.55 36.00
N THR A 364 -22.26 4.16 36.15
CA THR A 364 -21.61 3.07 35.42
C THR A 364 -20.95 2.12 36.42
N ARG A 365 -20.76 0.87 36.02
CA ARG A 365 -20.11 -0.16 36.85
C ARG A 365 -19.14 -0.97 36.01
N GLN A 366 -18.06 -1.40 36.64
CA GLN A 366 -17.18 -2.41 36.07
C GLN A 366 -17.80 -3.79 36.24
N ILE A 367 -17.77 -4.60 35.19
CA ILE A 367 -18.12 -6.02 35.25
C ILE A 367 -16.79 -6.79 35.36
N THR A 368 -16.56 -7.45 36.47
CA THR A 368 -15.31 -8.18 36.75
C THR A 368 -15.54 -9.69 36.68
N SER A 369 -14.46 -10.48 36.57
CA SER A 369 -14.51 -11.94 36.42
C SER A 369 -15.21 -12.41 35.14
N VAL A 370 -15.12 -11.62 34.07
CA VAL A 370 -15.59 -11.98 32.73
C VAL A 370 -14.52 -12.85 32.05
N ALA A 371 -14.83 -14.13 31.82
CA ALA A 371 -13.98 -15.02 31.03
C ALA A 371 -13.86 -14.50 29.58
N ALA A 372 -12.84 -14.95 28.85
CA ALA A 372 -12.71 -14.56 27.44
C ALA A 372 -13.91 -15.08 26.65
N GLY A 373 -14.51 -14.22 25.84
CA GLY A 373 -15.62 -14.61 24.97
C GLY A 373 -15.18 -15.62 23.92
N SER A 374 -16.01 -16.62 23.68
CA SER A 374 -15.80 -17.70 22.70
C SER A 374 -16.67 -17.53 21.45
N GLU A 375 -17.83 -16.90 21.59
CA GLU A 375 -18.79 -16.64 20.51
C GLU A 375 -18.89 -15.13 20.22
N ASP A 376 -19.38 -14.75 19.04
CA ASP A 376 -19.52 -13.34 18.63
C ASP A 376 -20.48 -12.53 19.52
N THR A 377 -21.35 -13.20 20.28
CA THR A 377 -22.31 -12.59 21.21
C THR A 377 -21.77 -12.46 22.65
N ASP A 378 -20.58 -13.00 22.93
CA ASP A 378 -20.00 -12.97 24.27
C ASP A 378 -19.40 -11.60 24.61
N ALA A 379 -19.33 -11.28 25.90
CA ALA A 379 -18.63 -10.08 26.34
C ALA A 379 -17.10 -10.24 26.19
N VAL A 380 -16.46 -9.27 25.54
CA VAL A 380 -14.98 -9.21 25.43
C VAL A 380 -14.37 -8.72 26.74
N ASN A 381 -13.36 -9.44 27.23
CA ASN A 381 -12.61 -9.00 28.42
C ASN A 381 -11.32 -8.23 28.06
N VAL A 382 -10.66 -7.65 29.07
CA VAL A 382 -9.46 -6.81 28.86
C VAL A 382 -8.26 -7.60 28.31
N ALA A 383 -8.16 -8.91 28.57
CA ALA A 383 -7.07 -9.74 28.05
C ALA A 383 -7.16 -9.86 26.52
N GLN A 384 -8.34 -10.17 26.00
CA GLN A 384 -8.59 -10.24 24.55
C GLN A 384 -8.27 -8.90 23.85
N LEU A 385 -8.60 -7.77 24.50
CA LEU A 385 -8.28 -6.45 23.94
C LEU A 385 -6.77 -6.16 23.95
N ARG A 386 -6.02 -6.62 24.96
CA ARG A 386 -4.55 -6.50 25.01
C ARG A 386 -3.86 -7.41 23.99
N ASP A 387 -4.41 -8.60 23.73
CA ASP A 387 -3.92 -9.48 22.67
C ASP A 387 -4.09 -8.80 21.30
N LEU A 388 -5.24 -8.15 21.06
CA LEU A 388 -5.45 -7.34 19.86
C LEU A 388 -4.46 -6.17 19.78
N GLN A 389 -4.25 -5.44 20.88
CA GLN A 389 -3.25 -4.36 20.95
C GLN A 389 -1.86 -4.87 20.54
N THR A 390 -1.46 -6.05 21.02
CA THR A 390 -0.16 -6.65 20.69
C THR A 390 -0.03 -6.97 19.19
N VAL A 391 -1.11 -7.43 18.55
CA VAL A 391 -1.13 -7.67 17.10
C VAL A 391 -0.95 -6.36 16.34
N THR A 392 -1.64 -5.29 16.76
CA THR A 392 -1.52 -3.96 16.15
C THR A 392 -0.11 -3.39 16.31
N GLU A 393 0.47 -3.46 17.52
CA GLU A 393 1.83 -2.98 17.77
C GLU A 393 2.88 -3.72 16.94
N LYS A 394 2.72 -5.04 16.73
CA LYS A 394 3.58 -5.82 15.83
C LYS A 394 3.45 -5.38 14.37
N ALA A 395 2.24 -5.08 13.92
CA ALA A 395 2.00 -4.60 12.56
C ALA A 395 2.65 -3.22 12.35
N ASP A 396 2.49 -2.29 13.31
CA ASP A 396 3.11 -0.98 13.28
C ASP A 396 4.64 -1.07 13.25
N ALA A 397 5.23 -1.92 14.10
CA ALA A 397 6.68 -2.14 14.11
C ALA A 397 7.21 -2.71 12.78
N GLU A 398 6.44 -3.56 12.09
CA GLU A 398 6.80 -4.06 10.77
C GLU A 398 6.69 -2.98 9.69
N PHE A 399 5.69 -2.11 9.78
CA PHE A 399 5.60 -0.93 8.90
C PHE A 399 6.78 0.01 9.10
N ASP A 400 7.18 0.30 10.34
CA ASP A 400 8.33 1.15 10.65
C ASP A 400 9.64 0.60 10.08
N LYS A 401 9.84 -0.73 10.12
CA LYS A 401 10.99 -1.37 9.46
C LYS A 401 11.00 -1.13 7.96
N ARG A 402 9.85 -1.29 7.29
CA ARG A 402 9.73 -1.05 5.85
C ARG A 402 10.05 0.40 5.50
N ILE A 403 9.53 1.34 6.29
CA ILE A 403 9.81 2.78 6.15
C ILE A 403 11.31 3.04 6.32
N THR A 404 11.93 2.47 7.34
CA THR A 404 13.37 2.62 7.63
C THR A 404 14.23 2.07 6.49
N ASN A 405 13.91 0.86 5.99
CA ASN A 405 14.61 0.22 4.88
C ASN A 405 14.52 1.06 3.61
N ASN A 406 13.31 1.53 3.28
CA ASN A 406 13.07 2.40 2.13
C ASN A 406 13.83 3.73 2.28
N THR A 407 13.83 4.33 3.48
CA THR A 407 14.59 5.56 3.78
C THR A 407 16.08 5.33 3.51
N SER A 408 16.65 4.23 4.00
CA SER A 408 18.06 3.87 3.77
C SER A 408 18.38 3.66 2.29
N ALA A 409 17.50 2.98 1.55
CA ALA A 409 17.64 2.77 0.11
C ALA A 409 17.59 4.10 -0.68
N ILE A 410 16.69 5.01 -0.28
CA ILE A 410 16.59 6.36 -0.84
C ILE A 410 17.87 7.15 -0.54
N THR A 411 18.41 7.09 0.67
CA THR A 411 19.68 7.77 1.02
C THR A 411 20.85 7.26 0.18
N LYS A 412 20.98 5.94 -0.02
CA LYS A 412 22.01 5.37 -0.90
C LYS A 412 21.84 5.84 -2.35
N SER A 413 20.60 5.86 -2.84
CA SER A 413 20.29 6.35 -4.18
C SER A 413 20.67 7.83 -4.32
N LEU A 414 20.42 8.65 -3.29
CA LEU A 414 20.80 10.06 -3.25
C LEU A 414 22.32 10.26 -3.29
N GLN A 415 23.09 9.41 -2.60
CA GLN A 415 24.56 9.44 -2.67
C GLN A 415 25.06 9.17 -4.08
N VAL A 416 24.53 8.13 -4.76
CA VAL A 416 24.88 7.82 -6.16
C VAL A 416 24.55 8.99 -7.08
N VAL A 417 23.38 9.60 -6.92
CA VAL A 417 22.99 10.79 -7.71
C VAL A 417 23.99 11.94 -7.51
N ASN A 418 24.46 12.17 -6.28
CA ASN A 418 25.47 13.20 -6.00
C ASN A 418 26.84 12.88 -6.61
N SER A 419 27.30 11.62 -6.53
CA SER A 419 28.55 11.20 -7.20
C SER A 419 28.46 11.37 -8.72
N ASN A 420 27.35 10.93 -9.33
CA ASN A 420 27.12 11.10 -10.76
C ASN A 420 27.13 12.59 -11.16
N LYS A 421 26.59 13.48 -10.31
CA LYS A 421 26.63 14.93 -10.53
C LYS A 421 28.07 15.47 -10.58
N GLU A 422 28.96 15.00 -9.72
CA GLU A 422 30.37 15.38 -9.73
C GLU A 422 31.11 14.84 -10.96
N GLU A 423 30.87 13.57 -11.32
CA GLU A 423 31.42 12.96 -12.53
C GLU A 423 31.03 13.72 -13.80
N ILE A 424 29.74 14.07 -13.94
CA ILE A 424 29.23 14.89 -15.06
C ILE A 424 29.94 16.25 -15.09
N SER A 425 30.18 16.88 -13.93
CA SER A 425 30.93 18.15 -13.86
C SER A 425 32.36 18.00 -14.39
N ASN A 426 33.04 16.90 -14.06
CA ASN A 426 34.40 16.63 -14.56
C ASN A 426 34.42 16.31 -16.04
N ILE A 427 33.46 15.51 -16.54
CA ILE A 427 33.29 15.24 -17.97
C ILE A 427 33.09 16.55 -18.74
N ASN A 428 32.27 17.47 -18.22
CA ASN A 428 32.06 18.77 -18.85
C ASN A 428 33.35 19.61 -18.93
N LYS A 429 34.20 19.60 -17.90
CA LYS A 429 35.51 20.28 -17.93
C LYS A 429 36.44 19.67 -18.98
N THR A 430 36.54 18.35 -19.04
CA THR A 430 37.37 17.65 -20.03
C THR A 430 36.87 17.90 -21.45
N THR A 431 35.56 17.90 -21.65
CA THR A 431 34.94 18.19 -22.96
C THR A 431 35.30 19.60 -23.43
N LYS A 432 35.29 20.59 -22.53
CA LYS A 432 35.73 21.96 -22.86
C LYS A 432 37.20 22.02 -23.29
N ILE A 433 38.09 21.33 -22.57
CA ILE A 433 39.53 21.27 -22.93
C ILE A 433 39.71 20.59 -24.30
N LEU A 434 38.96 19.53 -24.58
CA LEU A 434 38.97 18.86 -25.87
C LEU A 434 38.52 19.79 -27.00
N ASP A 435 37.46 20.57 -26.77
CA ASP A 435 36.97 21.58 -27.72
C ASP A 435 38.02 22.65 -28.03
N GLU A 436 38.71 23.16 -27.00
CA GLU A 436 39.84 24.09 -27.14
C GLU A 436 40.99 23.48 -27.95
N ARG A 437 41.34 22.20 -27.71
CA ARG A 437 42.38 21.48 -28.45
C ARG A 437 41.99 21.23 -29.92
N VAL A 438 40.74 20.87 -30.18
CA VAL A 438 40.23 20.69 -31.56
C VAL A 438 40.27 22.01 -32.32
N THR A 439 39.89 23.10 -31.66
CA THR A 439 39.97 24.46 -32.23
C THR A 439 41.42 24.81 -32.60
N ALA A 440 42.37 24.61 -31.67
CA ALA A 440 43.79 24.86 -31.92
C ALA A 440 44.35 24.01 -33.07
N ASN A 441 44.06 22.71 -33.07
CA ASN A 441 44.48 21.82 -34.16
C ASN A 441 43.89 22.21 -35.52
N THR A 442 42.64 22.70 -35.54
CA THR A 442 41.98 23.19 -36.75
C THR A 442 42.71 24.43 -37.29
N GLN A 443 43.10 25.36 -36.41
CA GLN A 443 43.89 26.52 -36.80
C GLN A 443 45.25 26.12 -37.38
N THR A 444 45.99 25.23 -36.69
CA THR A 444 47.28 24.72 -37.19
C THR A 444 47.12 24.03 -38.56
N ALA A 445 46.04 23.29 -38.79
CA ALA A 445 45.77 22.66 -40.08
C ALA A 445 45.54 23.69 -41.20
N GLU A 446 44.82 24.79 -40.93
CA GLU A 446 44.66 25.89 -41.89
C GLU A 446 45.97 26.64 -42.14
N GLU A 447 46.82 26.84 -41.13
CA GLU A 447 48.17 27.38 -41.30
C GLU A 447 49.04 26.49 -42.21
N HIS A 448 49.04 25.17 -41.96
CA HIS A 448 49.75 24.21 -42.80
C HIS A 448 49.23 24.20 -44.24
N LYS A 449 47.93 24.34 -44.45
CA LYS A 449 47.32 24.44 -45.79
C LYS A 449 47.81 25.67 -46.55
N LEU A 450 47.92 26.82 -45.88
CA LEU A 450 48.52 28.03 -46.46
C LEU A 450 49.99 27.82 -46.84
N LEU A 451 50.79 27.22 -45.94
CA LEU A 451 52.19 26.89 -46.20
C LEU A 451 52.36 25.92 -47.39
N ILE A 452 51.52 24.88 -47.48
CA ILE A 452 51.52 23.94 -48.61
C ILE A 452 51.18 24.67 -49.92
N SER A 453 50.22 25.59 -49.90
CA SER A 453 49.88 26.41 -51.06
C SER A 453 51.06 27.28 -51.52
N GLU A 454 51.76 27.92 -50.59
CA GLU A 454 52.94 28.75 -50.91
C GLU A 454 54.09 27.89 -51.43
N ASN A 455 54.38 26.75 -50.80
CA ASN A 455 55.38 25.81 -51.29
C ASN A 455 55.03 25.30 -52.69
N SER A 456 53.75 25.03 -52.97
CA SER A 456 53.29 24.62 -54.30
C SER A 456 53.55 25.70 -55.36
N LYS A 457 53.34 26.97 -55.00
CA LYS A 457 53.66 28.13 -55.86
C LYS A 457 55.17 28.24 -56.12
N GLN A 458 56.00 28.10 -55.08
CA GLN A 458 57.46 28.10 -55.22
C GLN A 458 57.96 26.95 -56.09
N ILE A 459 57.42 25.74 -55.91
CA ILE A 459 57.74 24.58 -56.76
C ILE A 459 57.38 24.88 -58.22
N SER A 460 56.23 25.51 -58.49
CA SER A 460 55.84 25.90 -59.86
C SER A 460 56.84 26.90 -60.47
N THR A 461 57.24 27.93 -59.71
CA THR A 461 58.25 28.90 -60.12
C THR A 461 59.60 28.22 -60.39
N ASN A 462 60.07 27.36 -59.48
CA ASN A 462 61.32 26.64 -59.64
C ASN A 462 61.26 25.69 -60.86
N THR A 463 60.12 25.04 -61.09
CA THR A 463 59.89 24.19 -62.27
C THR A 463 59.99 24.99 -63.56
N LEU A 464 59.42 26.21 -63.59
CA LEU A 464 59.53 27.11 -64.73
C LEU A 464 60.99 27.54 -64.96
N GLY A 465 61.68 27.96 -63.91
CA GLY A 465 63.10 28.35 -63.99
C GLY A 465 64.02 27.21 -64.44
N ILE A 466 63.79 25.97 -63.99
CA ILE A 466 64.50 24.79 -64.48
C ILE A 466 64.25 24.59 -65.97
N ARG A 467 63.00 24.74 -66.44
CA ARG A 467 62.65 24.62 -67.86
C ARG A 467 63.37 25.67 -68.71
N GLU A 468 63.40 26.92 -68.26
CA GLU A 468 64.12 28.02 -68.90
C GLU A 468 65.62 27.76 -68.94
N ASN A 469 66.23 27.36 -67.83
CA ASN A 469 67.66 27.01 -67.80
C ASN A 469 67.97 25.83 -68.71
N THR A 470 67.09 24.83 -68.78
CA THR A 470 67.24 23.69 -69.70
C THR A 470 67.20 24.15 -71.15
N GLN A 471 66.32 25.09 -71.51
CA GLN A 471 66.30 25.70 -72.84
C GLN A 471 67.59 26.47 -73.12
N ARG A 472 68.01 27.36 -72.20
CA ARG A 472 69.25 28.13 -72.33
C ARG A 472 70.47 27.24 -72.54
N ILE A 473 70.61 26.16 -71.78
CA ILE A 473 71.72 25.18 -71.92
C ILE A 473 71.67 24.53 -73.30
N ARG A 474 70.48 24.13 -73.79
CA ARG A 474 70.35 23.57 -75.13
C ARG A 474 70.74 24.57 -76.22
N ASP A 475 70.26 25.81 -76.11
CA ASP A 475 70.55 26.87 -77.07
C ASP A 475 72.05 27.21 -77.09
N GLU A 476 72.66 27.33 -75.91
CA GLU A 476 74.12 27.54 -75.78
C GLU A 476 74.91 26.35 -76.34
N GLY A 477 74.50 25.12 -76.04
CA GLY A 477 75.10 23.91 -76.60
C GLY A 477 75.06 23.89 -78.13
N GLN A 478 73.91 24.24 -78.72
CA GLN A 478 73.77 24.36 -80.17
C GLN A 478 74.63 25.49 -80.75
N ALA A 479 74.71 26.64 -80.06
CA ALA A 479 75.54 27.76 -80.46
C ALA A 479 77.03 27.41 -80.44
N ARG A 480 77.52 26.73 -79.38
CA ARG A 480 78.90 26.23 -79.28
C ARG A 480 79.22 25.23 -80.39
N ILE A 481 78.35 24.24 -80.63
CA ILE A 481 78.51 23.28 -81.74
C ILE A 481 78.60 24.00 -83.10
N ARG A 482 77.79 25.04 -83.31
CA ARG A 482 77.82 25.85 -84.54
C ARG A 482 79.14 26.62 -84.65
N GLY A 483 79.58 27.28 -83.57
CA GLY A 483 80.84 28.03 -83.53
C GLY A 483 82.08 27.15 -83.70
N ASP A 484 82.11 25.97 -83.07
CA ASP A 484 83.19 25.00 -83.24
C ASP A 484 83.27 24.50 -84.68
N ARG A 485 82.11 24.23 -85.31
CA ARG A 485 82.03 23.84 -86.73
C ARG A 485 82.55 24.94 -87.65
N GLU A 486 82.24 26.21 -87.37
CA GLU A 486 82.76 27.36 -88.13
C GLU A 486 84.26 27.54 -87.94
N THR A 487 84.75 27.48 -86.70
CA THR A 487 86.17 27.58 -86.35
C THR A 487 86.97 26.46 -87.02
N LEU A 488 86.49 25.22 -86.97
CA LEU A 488 87.12 24.08 -87.63
C LEU A 488 87.20 24.29 -89.15
N ARG A 489 86.10 24.74 -89.78
CA ARG A 489 86.07 25.08 -91.21
C ARG A 489 87.07 26.19 -91.58
N ALA A 490 87.17 27.23 -90.77
CA ALA A 490 88.11 28.32 -90.98
C ALA A 490 89.57 27.85 -90.83
N ALA A 491 89.86 27.03 -89.81
CA ALA A 491 91.19 26.48 -89.56
C ALA A 491 91.65 25.54 -90.68
N THR A 492 90.77 24.66 -91.18
CA THR A 492 91.08 23.81 -92.35
C THR A 492 91.39 24.66 -93.57
N GLY A 493 90.59 25.71 -93.85
CA GLY A 493 90.83 26.62 -94.98
C GLY A 493 92.16 27.39 -94.89
N TYR A 494 92.55 27.86 -93.71
CA TYR A 494 93.85 28.52 -93.51
C TYR A 494 95.03 27.56 -93.69
N THR A 495 94.90 26.34 -93.18
CA THR A 495 95.94 25.30 -93.28
C THR A 495 96.21 24.94 -94.75
N ASP A 496 95.15 24.70 -95.52
CA ASP A 496 95.25 24.40 -96.95
C ASP A 496 95.94 25.54 -97.72
N MET A 497 95.65 26.80 -97.37
CA MET A 497 96.28 27.97 -97.99
C MET A 497 97.79 28.06 -97.72
N ARG A 498 98.22 27.79 -96.49
CA ARG A 498 99.64 27.82 -96.08
C ARG A 498 100.44 26.69 -96.72
N VAL A 499 99.92 25.46 -96.72
CA VAL A 499 100.57 24.29 -97.33
C VAL A 499 100.79 24.52 -98.82
N ASN A 500 99.76 24.98 -99.54
CA ASN A 500 99.86 25.33 -100.97
C ASN A 500 100.82 26.49 -101.26
N GLY A 501 101.03 27.40 -100.29
CA GLY A 501 102.01 28.48 -100.39
C GLY A 501 103.46 27.98 -100.24
N LEU A 502 103.69 26.99 -99.38
CA LEU A 502 105.02 26.44 -99.10
C LEU A 502 105.56 25.62 -100.28
N GLU A 503 104.74 24.75 -100.88
CA GLU A 503 105.13 23.94 -102.05
C GLU A 503 105.65 24.80 -103.21
N ARG A 504 104.97 25.93 -103.48
CA ARG A 504 105.34 26.86 -104.56
C ARG A 504 106.68 27.54 -104.33
N ASN A 505 107.05 27.82 -103.07
CA ASN A 505 108.27 28.56 -102.75
C ASN A 505 109.51 27.64 -102.76
N THR A 506 109.35 26.39 -102.33
CA THR A 506 110.43 25.39 -102.29
C THR A 506 110.89 24.99 -103.70
N ASN A 507 109.97 24.83 -104.65
CA ASN A 507 110.30 24.44 -106.03
C ASN A 507 111.11 25.51 -106.79
N LYS A 508 110.93 26.81 -106.49
CA LYS A 508 111.72 27.89 -107.12
C LYS A 508 113.17 27.90 -106.66
N ARG A 509 113.44 27.67 -105.38
CA ARG A 509 114.80 27.70 -104.82
C ARG A 509 115.68 26.55 -105.33
N PHE A 510 115.08 25.39 -105.62
CA PHE A 510 115.82 24.24 -106.14
C PHE A 510 116.36 24.45 -107.57
N ALA A 511 115.69 25.27 -108.39
CA ALA A 511 116.13 25.55 -109.75
C ALA A 511 117.36 26.48 -109.80
N GLN A 512 117.43 27.49 -108.92
CA GLN A 512 118.54 28.46 -108.90
C GLN A 512 119.88 27.86 -108.47
N LEU A 513 119.89 26.91 -107.52
CA LEU A 513 121.12 26.30 -107.04
C LEU A 513 121.87 25.49 -108.12
N LYS A 514 121.13 24.96 -109.11
CA LYS A 514 121.71 24.16 -110.20
C LYS A 514 122.56 25.00 -111.15
N GLU A 515 122.23 26.27 -111.34
CA GLU A 515 122.86 27.15 -112.34
C GLU A 515 124.22 27.72 -111.88
N ASP A 516 124.37 28.02 -110.58
CA ASP A 516 125.61 28.56 -110.03
C ASP A 516 126.76 27.52 -109.99
N ILE A 517 126.43 26.24 -109.85
CA ILE A 517 127.43 25.15 -109.79
C ILE A 517 128.10 24.94 -111.16
N ASP A 518 127.36 25.04 -112.26
CA ASP A 518 127.92 24.79 -113.61
C ASP A 518 128.84 25.93 -114.08
N LYS A 519 128.59 27.18 -113.68
CA LYS A 519 129.44 28.35 -114.00
C LYS A 519 130.80 28.31 -113.33
N ASN A 520 130.88 27.88 -112.08
CA ASN A 520 132.14 27.88 -111.34
C ASN A 520 133.14 26.83 -111.85
N ARG A 521 132.63 25.72 -112.38
CA ARG A 521 133.46 24.66 -112.96
C ARG A 521 134.23 25.13 -114.20
N LYS A 522 133.59 25.90 -115.09
CA LYS A 522 134.22 26.38 -116.34
C LYS A 522 135.36 27.37 -116.12
N ARG A 523 135.18 28.34 -115.22
CA ARG A 523 136.23 29.33 -114.89
C ARG A 523 137.51 28.70 -114.33
N ALA A 524 137.37 27.65 -113.52
CA ALA A 524 138.52 26.95 -112.95
C ALA A 524 139.32 26.19 -114.03
N ASP A 525 138.62 25.51 -114.93
CA ASP A 525 139.26 24.74 -116.02
C ASP A 525 140.02 25.68 -117.00
N ALA A 526 139.48 26.88 -117.29
CA ALA A 526 140.12 27.88 -118.15
C ALA A 526 141.40 28.51 -117.55
N GLY A 527 141.39 28.84 -116.25
CA GLY A 527 142.56 29.43 -115.57
C GLY A 527 143.78 28.50 -115.54
N ILE A 528 143.58 27.18 -115.47
CA ILE A 528 144.66 26.18 -115.49
C ILE A 528 145.33 26.13 -116.88
N ALA A 529 144.55 26.22 -117.96
CA ALA A 529 145.09 26.30 -119.31
C ALA A 529 146.02 27.52 -119.46
N GLY A 530 145.64 28.67 -118.88
CA GLY A 530 146.44 29.90 -118.85
C GLY A 530 147.81 29.73 -118.19
N ALA A 531 147.85 29.05 -117.04
CA ALA A 531 149.09 28.78 -116.33
C ALA A 531 150.04 27.87 -117.12
N MET A 532 149.51 26.83 -117.79
CA MET A 532 150.32 25.93 -118.62
C MET A 532 150.93 26.65 -119.81
N ALA A 533 150.17 27.53 -120.48
CA ALA A 533 150.65 28.27 -121.64
C ALA A 533 151.88 29.13 -121.29
N MET A 534 151.93 29.78 -120.11
CA MET A 534 153.07 30.60 -119.71
C MET A 534 154.38 29.82 -119.50
N THR A 535 154.30 28.53 -119.19
CA THR A 535 155.50 27.71 -118.95
C THR A 535 156.16 27.22 -120.24
N GLY A 536 155.40 27.12 -121.34
CA GLY A 536 155.89 26.62 -122.63
C GLY A 536 156.62 27.65 -123.49
N ILE A 537 156.80 28.89 -123.01
CA ILE A 537 157.41 29.97 -123.79
C ILE A 537 158.94 29.73 -123.95
N PRO A 538 159.46 29.55 -125.17
CA PRO A 538 160.88 29.27 -125.40
C PRO A 538 161.74 30.55 -125.42
N SER A 539 163.04 30.41 -125.14
CA SER A 539 164.04 31.50 -125.25
C SER A 539 165.23 31.13 -126.12
N VAL A 540 165.78 32.10 -126.85
CA VAL A 540 166.88 31.88 -127.80
C VAL A 540 168.24 32.01 -127.09
N PRO A 541 169.09 30.95 -127.06
CA PRO A 541 170.37 30.99 -126.36
C PRO A 541 171.35 32.01 -126.95
N GLY A 542 172.12 32.70 -126.09
CA GLY A 542 173.21 33.59 -126.51
C GLY A 542 172.76 34.97 -127.05
N LYS A 543 171.46 35.30 -126.99
CA LYS A 543 170.95 36.63 -127.32
C LYS A 543 170.50 37.37 -126.07
N LYS A 544 170.76 38.69 -126.01
CA LYS A 544 170.47 39.54 -124.84
C LYS A 544 168.98 39.76 -124.59
N VAL A 545 168.15 39.64 -125.61
CA VAL A 545 166.68 39.70 -125.52
C VAL A 545 166.09 38.65 -126.44
N SER A 546 165.06 37.94 -125.99
CA SER A 546 164.26 37.03 -126.80
C SER A 546 162.78 37.16 -126.46
N PHE A 547 161.93 36.97 -127.47
CA PHE A 547 160.47 36.97 -127.34
C PHE A 547 159.98 35.58 -127.75
N GLY A 548 159.05 35.03 -126.96
CA GLY A 548 158.44 33.74 -127.25
C GLY A 548 156.94 33.77 -126.99
N MET A 549 156.22 32.87 -127.65
CA MET A 549 154.79 32.64 -127.46
C MET A 549 154.54 31.14 -127.31
N ALA A 550 153.52 30.78 -126.54
CA ALA A 550 153.09 29.41 -126.32
C ALA A 550 151.57 29.33 -126.15
N MET A 551 150.99 28.18 -126.48
CA MET A 551 149.57 27.89 -126.31
C MET A 551 149.41 26.62 -125.49
N ALA A 552 148.36 26.52 -124.68
CA ALA A 552 148.04 25.32 -123.91
C ALA A 552 146.54 25.12 -123.76
N GLY A 553 146.11 23.86 -123.62
CA GLY A 553 144.71 23.49 -123.40
C GLY A 553 144.56 22.56 -122.19
N TYR A 554 143.50 22.77 -121.39
CA TYR A 554 143.14 21.92 -120.25
C TYR A 554 141.64 21.63 -120.27
N ARG A 555 141.27 20.35 -120.46
CA ARG A 555 139.90 19.90 -120.76
C ARG A 555 139.31 20.61 -121.99
N SER A 556 138.14 21.24 -121.85
CA SER A 556 137.41 21.93 -122.92
C SER A 556 137.77 23.41 -123.02
N GLU A 557 138.73 23.89 -122.23
CA GLU A 557 139.14 25.29 -122.17
C GLU A 557 140.61 25.43 -122.63
N GLY A 558 140.94 26.58 -123.21
CA GLY A 558 142.24 26.84 -123.84
C GLY A 558 142.79 28.21 -123.49
N ALA A 559 144.10 28.36 -123.60
CA ALA A 559 144.76 29.63 -123.33
C ALA A 559 146.03 29.84 -124.17
N VAL A 560 146.38 31.11 -124.33
CA VAL A 560 147.55 31.57 -125.06
C VAL A 560 148.40 32.44 -124.16
N ALA A 561 149.71 32.27 -124.22
CA ALA A 561 150.67 33.06 -123.47
C ALA A 561 151.79 33.63 -124.34
N ALA A 562 152.31 34.79 -123.96
CA ALA A 562 153.44 35.44 -124.60
C ALA A 562 154.37 36.04 -123.55
N GLY A 563 155.66 36.08 -123.84
CA GLY A 563 156.64 36.55 -122.88
C GLY A 563 157.97 37.01 -123.47
N PHE A 564 158.63 37.86 -122.71
CA PHE A 564 159.95 38.39 -123.00
C PHE A 564 160.96 37.81 -122.01
N HIS A 565 162.09 37.38 -122.54
CA HIS A 565 163.24 36.89 -121.80
C HIS A 565 164.45 37.80 -122.06
N PHE A 566 165.07 38.31 -121.00
CA PHE A 566 166.19 39.24 -121.02
C PHE A 566 167.40 38.58 -120.35
N ASN A 567 168.50 38.38 -121.09
CA ASN A 567 169.78 37.90 -120.54
C ASN A 567 170.65 39.12 -120.21
N THR A 568 170.67 39.54 -118.94
CA THR A 568 171.32 40.78 -118.47
C THR A 568 172.85 40.66 -118.36
N SER A 569 173.38 39.46 -118.15
CA SER A 569 174.81 39.14 -118.21
C SER A 569 175.02 37.67 -118.60
N GLU A 570 176.26 37.20 -118.77
CA GLU A 570 176.56 35.78 -119.02
C GLU A 570 176.04 34.84 -117.91
N ASN A 571 175.75 35.40 -116.74
CA ASN A 571 175.34 34.68 -115.53
C ASN A 571 173.96 35.13 -115.00
N SER A 572 173.16 35.90 -115.76
CA SER A 572 171.85 36.39 -115.28
C SER A 572 170.77 36.51 -116.37
N ALA A 573 169.54 36.11 -116.04
CA ALA A 573 168.38 36.19 -116.93
C ALA A 573 167.07 36.56 -116.19
N VAL A 574 166.17 37.29 -116.85
CA VAL A 574 164.84 37.69 -116.36
C VAL A 574 163.80 37.33 -117.41
N LYS A 575 162.63 36.83 -116.99
CA LYS A 575 161.49 36.55 -117.86
C LYS A 575 160.20 37.18 -117.36
N VAL A 576 159.34 37.61 -118.29
CA VAL A 576 158.00 38.15 -118.01
C VAL A 576 157.02 37.57 -119.01
N ASN A 577 155.92 36.99 -118.53
CA ASN A 577 154.91 36.27 -119.32
C ASN A 577 153.50 36.78 -118.98
N ALA A 578 152.61 36.78 -119.96
CA ALA A 578 151.17 36.97 -119.77
C ALA A 578 150.40 35.86 -120.49
N ALA A 579 149.23 35.47 -119.99
CA ALA A 579 148.31 34.54 -120.64
C ALA A 579 146.85 34.99 -120.58
N TRP A 580 146.08 34.56 -121.56
CA TRP A 580 144.65 34.81 -121.72
C TRP A 580 143.91 33.50 -121.95
N ASP A 581 142.81 33.26 -121.24
CA ASP A 581 141.99 32.03 -121.31
C ASP A 581 140.61 32.23 -121.97
N SER A 582 139.96 31.13 -122.33
CA SER A 582 138.68 31.08 -123.05
C SER A 582 137.45 31.54 -122.24
N GLU A 583 137.54 31.63 -120.90
CA GLU A 583 136.48 32.18 -120.03
C GLU A 583 136.76 33.65 -119.65
N SER A 584 137.55 34.33 -120.49
CA SER A 584 137.92 35.75 -120.38
C SER A 584 138.80 36.09 -119.17
N GLY A 585 139.52 35.11 -118.62
CA GLY A 585 140.53 35.32 -117.58
C GLY A 585 141.91 35.71 -118.14
N VAL A 586 142.66 36.49 -117.36
CA VAL A 586 144.01 36.97 -117.71
C VAL A 586 144.95 36.71 -116.55
N GLY A 587 146.12 36.15 -116.83
CA GLY A 587 147.18 35.92 -115.87
C GLY A 587 148.50 36.56 -116.31
N VAL A 588 149.33 36.98 -115.36
CA VAL A 588 150.66 37.57 -115.62
C VAL A 588 151.66 36.95 -114.64
N SER A 589 152.87 36.64 -115.09
CA SER A 589 153.95 36.11 -114.26
C SER A 589 155.31 36.70 -114.65
N ALA A 590 156.25 36.79 -113.71
CA ALA A 590 157.62 37.23 -113.96
C ALA A 590 158.59 36.42 -113.08
N GLY A 591 159.80 36.18 -113.55
CA GLY A 591 160.81 35.40 -112.82
C GLY A 591 162.23 35.80 -113.20
N MET A 592 163.18 35.57 -112.30
CA MET A 592 164.61 35.88 -112.47
C MET A 592 165.47 34.65 -112.16
N ALA A 593 166.62 34.54 -112.81
CA ALA A 593 167.57 33.45 -112.66
C ALA A 593 169.01 33.98 -112.66
N LEU A 594 169.87 33.42 -111.80
CA LEU A 594 171.30 33.71 -111.66
C LEU A 594 172.07 32.39 -111.72
N GLY A 595 173.17 32.33 -112.46
CA GLY A 595 174.03 31.14 -112.60
C GLY A 595 175.47 31.43 -112.21
N TRP A 596 176.15 30.48 -111.57
CA TRP A 596 177.55 30.56 -111.14
C TRP A 596 178.41 29.50 -111.81
#